data_AF-A0A958CMQ6-F1
#
_entry.id   AF-A0A958CMQ6-F1
#
_cell.length_a   1.000
_cell.length_b   1.000
_cell.length_c   1.000
_cell.angle_alpha   90.00
_cell.angle_beta   90.00
_cell.angle_gamma   90.00
#
_symmetry.space_group_name_H-M   'P 1'
#
loop_
_entity.id
_entity.type
_entity.pdbx_description
1 polymer ?
#
loop_
_entity_poly.entity_id
_entity_poly.type
_entity_poly.pdbx_seq_one_letter_code
_entity_poly.pdbx_strand_id
1 'polypeptide(L)' 'MIYRVEVSTKPGLPDARGERLLGNISGVDSLAVTDLYFFKGGLDETDVMRLVHTLLYDPVV' A
#
# COMPACT_ATOMS: atom_id res chain seq x y z
N MET A 1 14.52 5.55 -14.76
CA MET A 1 14.02 5.85 -13.40
C MET A 1 13.32 4.62 -12.86
N ILE A 2 13.32 4.41 -11.53
CA ILE A 2 12.41 3.45 -10.88
C ILE A 2 11.54 4.23 -9.93
N TYR A 3 10.22 4.11 -10.06
CA TYR A 3 9.26 4.67 -9.11
C TYR A 3 8.86 3.60 -8.10
N ARG A 4 8.90 3.95 -6.82
CA ARG A 4 8.40 3.12 -5.71
C ARG A 4 7.13 3.77 -5.18
N VAL A 5 6.02 3.05 -5.26
CA VAL A 5 4.71 3.46 -4.74
C VAL A 5 4.38 2.60 -3.54
N GLU A 6 3.91 3.24 -2.49
CA GLU A 6 3.48 2.61 -1.25
C GLU A 6 1.99 2.86 -1.05
N VAL A 7 1.21 1.79 -0.86
CA VAL A 7 -0.23 1.86 -0.65
C VAL A 7 -0.56 1.18 0.67
N SER A 8 -1.04 1.97 1.63
CA SER A 8 -1.41 1.55 2.96
C SER A 8 -2.85 1.95 3.27
N THR A 9 -3.51 1.20 4.16
CA THR A 9 -4.78 1.62 4.75
C THR A 9 -4.63 2.99 5.42
N LYS A 10 -5.66 3.81 5.29
CA LYS A 10 -5.68 5.16 5.86
C LYS A 10 -5.53 5.12 7.39
N PRO A 11 -4.77 6.04 7.99
CA PRO A 11 -4.66 6.12 9.45
C PRO A 11 -6.03 6.25 10.12
N GLY A 12 -6.25 5.45 11.16
CA GLY A 12 -7.52 5.41 11.89
C GLY A 12 -8.59 4.48 11.30
N LEU A 13 -8.33 3.84 10.16
CA LEU A 13 -9.15 2.75 9.67
C LEU A 13 -8.53 1.38 10.00
N PRO A 14 -9.34 0.34 10.24
CA PRO A 14 -8.83 -1.00 10.49
C PRO A 14 -8.08 -1.58 9.29
N ASP A 15 -6.85 -2.04 9.50
CA ASP A 15 -6.15 -2.88 8.54
C ASP A 15 -6.53 -4.35 8.78
N ALA A 16 -7.59 -4.80 8.11
CA ALA A 16 -8.08 -6.17 8.23
C ALA A 16 -7.02 -7.24 7.87
N ARG A 17 -6.04 -6.91 7.00
CA ARG A 17 -4.94 -7.83 6.67
C ARG A 17 -3.97 -7.92 7.84
N GLY A 18 -3.64 -6.77 8.43
CA GLY A 18 -2.78 -6.68 9.60
C GLY A 18 -3.36 -7.40 10.82
N GLU A 19 -4.63 -7.15 11.13
CA GLU A 19 -5.33 -7.79 12.24
C GLU A 19 -5.38 -9.31 12.11
N ARG A 20 -5.65 -9.81 10.90
CA ARG A 20 -5.66 -11.25 10.63
C ARG A 20 -4.27 -11.89 10.82
N LEU A 21 -3.21 -11.19 10.45
CA LEU A 21 -1.84 -11.68 10.61
C LEU A 21 -1.37 -11.60 12.06
N LEU A 22 -1.77 -10.57 12.81
CA LEU A 22 -1.41 -10.37 14.22
C LEU A 22 -1.75 -11.59 15.07
N GLY A 23 -2.90 -12.22 14.84
CA GLY A 23 -3.31 -13.45 15.54
C GLY A 23 -2.39 -14.66 15.31
N ASN A 24 -1.46 -14.59 14.35
CA ASN A 24 -0.51 -15.65 14.01
C ASN A 24 0.94 -15.32 14.40
N ILE A 25 1.19 -14.15 15.00
CA ILE A 25 2.54 -13.67 15.35
C ILE A 25 2.57 -13.32 16.83
N SER A 26 3.41 -14.02 17.59
CA SER A 26 3.60 -13.76 19.03
C SER A 26 4.63 -12.65 19.28
N GLY A 27 4.43 -11.88 20.35
CA GLY A 27 5.36 -10.83 20.79
C GLY A 27 5.31 -9.55 19.95
N VAL A 28 4.26 -9.34 19.17
CA VAL A 28 4.01 -8.13 18.39
C VAL A 28 2.71 -7.48 18.88
N ASP A 29 2.76 -6.21 19.22
CA ASP A 29 1.60 -5.47 19.76
C ASP A 29 0.71 -4.89 18.66
N SER A 30 1.28 -4.60 17.48
CA SER A 30 0.58 -4.03 16.35
C SER A 30 1.26 -4.40 15.04
N LEU A 31 0.47 -4.58 13.97
CA LEU A 31 0.98 -4.89 12.63
C LEU A 31 0.20 -4.09 11.59
N ALA A 32 0.92 -3.57 10.60
CA ALA A 32 0.34 -2.93 9.42
C ALA A 32 0.85 -3.62 8.15
N VAL A 33 -0.04 -3.83 7.20
CA VAL A 33 0.24 -4.40 5.89
C VAL A 33 0.15 -3.30 4.85
N THR A 34 1.14 -3.25 3.98
CA THR A 34 1.29 -2.20 2.96
C THR A 34 1.76 -2.83 1.68
N ASP A 35 1.17 -2.42 0.56
CA ASP A 35 1.53 -2.89 -0.76
C ASP A 35 2.64 -1.99 -1.34
N LEU A 36 3.68 -2.62 -1.87
CA LEU A 36 4.81 -1.93 -2.50
C LEU A 36 4.88 -2.27 -3.99
N TYR A 37 4.75 -1.26 -4.83
CA TYR A 37 4.85 -1.37 -6.28
C TYR A 37 6.11 -0.70 -6.79
N PHE A 38 6.82 -1.38 -7.70
CA PHE A 38 8.02 -0.87 -8.35
C PHE A 38 7.79 -0.77 -9.85
N PHE A 39 7.77 0.46 -10.37
CA PHE A 39 7.60 0.72 -11.80
C PHE A 39 8.93 1.08 -12.44
N LYS A 40 9.34 0.32 -13.45
CA LYS A 40 10.55 0.54 -14.25
C LYS A 40 10.16 0.63 -15.72
N GLY A 41 10.64 1.66 -16.42
CA GLY A 41 10.40 1.83 -17.85
C GLY A 41 10.43 3.28 -18.29
N GLY A 42 9.90 3.55 -19.48
CA GLY A 42 9.71 4.90 -20.03
C GLY A 42 8.44 5.58 -19.51
N LEU A 43 8.17 5.41 -18.22
CA LEU A 43 7.10 6.11 -17.52
C LEU A 43 7.67 7.39 -16.93
N ASP A 44 6.92 8.47 -17.03
CA ASP A 44 7.17 9.67 -16.24
C ASP A 44 6.31 9.70 -14.97
N GLU A 45 6.44 10.77 -14.19
CA GLU A 45 5.70 10.93 -12.94
C GLU A 45 4.18 11.04 -13.18
N THR A 46 3.76 11.66 -14.28
CA THR A 46 2.34 11.82 -14.62
C THR A 46 1.70 10.48 -14.92
N ASP A 47 2.39 9.62 -15.65
CA ASP A 47 1.94 8.25 -15.93
C ASP A 47 1.77 7.44 -14.64
N VAL A 48 2.74 7.54 -13.73
CA VAL A 48 2.69 6.84 -12.43
C VAL A 48 1.54 7.37 -11.57
N MET A 49 1.35 8.68 -11.49
CA MET A 49 0.24 9.27 -10.75
C MET A 49 -1.12 8.83 -11.32
N ARG A 50 -1.24 8.75 -12.65
CA ARG A 50 -2.46 8.23 -13.28
C ARG A 50 -2.71 6.78 -12.88
N LEU A 51 -1.69 5.91 -12.90
CA LEU A 51 -1.84 4.52 -12.46
C LEU A 51 -2.28 4.43 -11.00
N VAL A 52 -1.66 5.24 -10.12
CA VAL A 52 -2.01 5.30 -8.70
C VAL A 52 -3.49 5.63 -8.52
N HIS A 53 -3.95 6.73 -9.11
CA HIS A 53 -5.34 7.21 -8.97
C HIS A 53 -6.40 6.39 -9.71
N THR A 54 -6.02 5.56 -10.68
CA THR A 54 -6.98 4.78 -11.47
C THR A 54 -7.09 3.34 -11.01
N LEU A 55 -6.08 2.80 -10.31
CA LEU A 55 -6.00 1.36 -10.06
C LEU A 55 -5.46 0.97 -8.68
N LEU A 56 -4.46 1.68 -8.15
CA LEU A 56 -3.63 1.10 -7.08
C LEU A 56 -4.20 1.30 -5.68
N TYR A 57 -5.11 2.26 -5.48
CA TYR A 57 -5.74 2.47 -4.18
C TYR A 57 -7.24 2.76 -4.32
N ASP A 58 -7.98 2.45 -3.26
CA ASP A 58 -9.34 2.92 -3.07
C ASP A 58 -9.28 4.26 -2.30
N PRO A 59 -9.82 5.36 -2.83
CA PRO A 59 -9.74 6.66 -2.16
C PRO A 59 -10.52 6.78 -0.85
N VAL A 60 -11.34 5.78 -0.51
CA VAL A 60 -12.13 5.77 0.72
C VAL A 60 -11.36 5.18 1.90
N VAL A 61 -10.52 4.16 1.68
CA VAL A 61 -9.96 3.30 2.75
C VAL A 61 -8.44 3.28 2.83
#